data_AF-A0A1F8JHE0-F1
#
_entry.id   AF-A0A1F8JHE0-F1
#
_cell.length_a   1.000
_cell.length_b   1.000
_cell.length_c   1.000
_cell.angle_alpha   90.00
_cell.angle_beta   90.00
_cell.angle_gamma   90.00
#
_symmetry.space_group_name_H-M   'P 1'
#
loop_
_entity.id
_entity.type
_entity.pdbx_description
1 polymer ?
#
loop_
_entity_poly.entity_id
_entity_poly.type
_entity_poly.pdbx_seq_one_letter_code
_entity_poly.pdbx_strand_id
1 'polypeptide(L)'
;TLDNIESTDLEIVIDAKNKLDDFSFLITKSSLVSKNAHLKIEKDIQKVDPIKLSVSLSNLITEKIPVLFLKPTGNAPKGYELLDIWPVQLFVTISGPEEEVNKLKITGILKRFNLDDISQEELNAINSSMQRGKNNVVSYFIPTSWKKVFISSISNIPIDIDDPNANSLRIDFKKNDFLPLKVNIPIVLYFPSSVLSKYNPQNTVIKLDENVISKNGMYFLNKKIYAQGVNEKFIDIIKDHVEILICIEDKNNNEPLDWNLNYVNPKKLQTRFVEETLKDTTNDILKKMPLDSSEEYLKDRFRKLVKDNILFLSKNQKLKLIIKLINNEIIITQDNS
;
A
#
# COMPACT_ATOMS: atom_id res chain seq x y z
N THR A 1 -47.37 -22.53 -39.48
CA THR A 1 -46.53 -22.97 -38.35
C THR A 1 -45.08 -22.66 -38.62
N LEU A 2 -44.76 -21.37 -38.56
CA LEU A 2 -43.44 -20.82 -38.25
C LEU A 2 -43.46 -20.18 -36.84
N ASP A 3 -44.61 -20.25 -36.16
CA ASP A 3 -44.93 -19.48 -34.95
C ASP A 3 -44.28 -20.02 -33.67
N ASN A 4 -43.58 -21.15 -33.76
CA ASN A 4 -42.90 -21.82 -32.64
C ASN A 4 -41.39 -22.00 -32.88
N ILE A 5 -40.75 -21.08 -33.61
CA ILE A 5 -39.28 -21.06 -33.71
C ILE A 5 -38.75 -20.17 -32.59
N GLU A 6 -38.07 -20.76 -31.62
CA GLU A 6 -37.38 -20.02 -30.55
C GLU A 6 -35.96 -19.65 -30.99
N SER A 7 -35.39 -18.60 -30.40
CA SER A 7 -34.00 -18.18 -30.70
C SER A 7 -32.97 -19.26 -30.39
N THR A 8 -33.32 -20.25 -29.56
CA THR A 8 -32.51 -21.42 -29.21
C THR A 8 -32.53 -22.53 -30.26
N ASP A 9 -33.48 -22.51 -31.21
CA ASP A 9 -33.63 -23.55 -32.25
C ASP A 9 -32.66 -23.37 -33.43
N LEU A 10 -31.98 -22.23 -33.51
CA LEU A 10 -31.10 -21.84 -34.61
C LEU A 10 -29.73 -21.40 -34.08
N GLU A 11 -28.68 -21.72 -34.83
CA GLU A 11 -27.31 -21.26 -34.60
C GLU A 11 -26.73 -20.69 -35.89
N ILE A 12 -25.94 -19.62 -35.76
CA ILE A 12 -25.18 -19.05 -36.87
C ILE A 12 -23.78 -19.63 -36.81
N VAL A 13 -23.37 -20.34 -37.86
CA VAL A 13 -22.02 -20.92 -37.97
C VAL A 13 -21.20 -20.09 -38.94
N ILE A 14 -20.05 -19.62 -38.46
CA ILE A 14 -19.09 -18.83 -39.24
C ILE A 14 -17.78 -19.63 -39.30
N ASP A 15 -17.35 -20.02 -40.50
CA ASP A 15 -16.05 -20.67 -40.70
C ASP A 15 -14.95 -19.63 -40.95
N ALA A 16 -14.01 -19.54 -40.01
CA ALA A 16 -12.86 -18.63 -40.07
C ALA A 16 -11.53 -19.35 -40.37
N LYS A 17 -11.52 -20.66 -40.66
CA LYS A 17 -10.30 -21.50 -40.70
C LYS A 17 -9.22 -21.01 -41.68
N ASN A 18 -9.61 -20.34 -42.77
CA ASN A 18 -8.70 -19.83 -43.80
C ASN A 18 -8.67 -18.29 -43.86
N LYS A 19 -9.15 -17.61 -42.83
CA LYS A 19 -9.12 -16.15 -42.74
C LYS A 19 -7.87 -15.73 -41.97
N LEU A 20 -7.04 -14.89 -42.59
CA LEU A 20 -5.80 -14.38 -42.00
C LEU A 20 -5.94 -12.96 -41.45
N ASP A 21 -6.95 -12.22 -41.92
CA ASP A 21 -7.22 -10.83 -41.57
C ASP A 21 -8.68 -10.64 -41.16
N ASP A 22 -8.96 -9.50 -40.55
CA ASP A 22 -10.31 -9.00 -40.26
C ASP A 22 -11.22 -9.14 -41.49
N PHE A 23 -12.43 -9.66 -41.28
CA PHE A 23 -13.36 -9.91 -42.36
C PHE A 23 -14.79 -9.53 -41.97
N SER A 24 -15.56 -9.14 -42.98
CA SER A 24 -17.00 -8.99 -42.82
C SER A 24 -17.71 -10.26 -43.27
N PHE A 25 -18.61 -10.78 -42.43
CA PHE A 25 -19.46 -11.91 -42.73
C PHE A 25 -20.90 -11.43 -42.94
N LEU A 26 -21.51 -11.83 -44.06
CA LEU A 26 -22.92 -11.59 -44.30
C LEU A 26 -23.70 -12.81 -43.84
N ILE A 27 -24.58 -12.66 -42.85
CA ILE A 27 -25.45 -13.75 -42.41
C ILE A 27 -26.45 -14.02 -43.53
N THR A 28 -26.41 -15.24 -44.05
CA THR A 28 -27.33 -15.73 -45.09
C THR A 28 -27.98 -17.03 -44.65
N LYS A 29 -28.97 -17.50 -45.41
CA LYS A 29 -29.66 -18.77 -45.14
C LYS A 29 -28.71 -19.97 -45.03
N SER A 30 -27.57 -19.96 -45.73
CA SER A 30 -26.58 -21.04 -45.65
C SER A 30 -25.71 -21.02 -44.39
N SER A 31 -25.72 -19.92 -43.64
CA SER A 31 -24.98 -19.79 -42.37
C SER A 31 -25.81 -20.22 -41.15
N LEU A 32 -27.09 -20.53 -41.35
CA LEU A 32 -27.99 -21.00 -40.31
C LEU A 32 -27.92 -22.53 -40.20
N VAL A 33 -27.80 -23.02 -38.98
CA VAL A 33 -27.88 -24.44 -38.63
C VAL A 33 -29.02 -24.63 -37.64
N SER A 34 -29.86 -25.63 -37.87
CA SER A 34 -30.97 -25.90 -36.95
C SER A 34 -30.51 -26.87 -35.88
N LYS A 35 -30.82 -26.52 -34.63
CA LYS A 35 -30.69 -27.40 -33.47
C LYS A 35 -31.94 -28.24 -33.25
N ASN A 36 -33.02 -27.97 -34.00
CA ASN A 36 -34.30 -28.67 -33.92
C ASN A 36 -34.46 -29.64 -35.11
N ALA A 37 -34.49 -30.95 -34.83
CA ALA A 37 -34.57 -31.99 -35.87
C ALA A 37 -35.84 -31.93 -36.75
N HIS A 38 -36.88 -31.24 -36.30
CA HIS A 38 -38.13 -31.07 -37.05
C HIS A 38 -38.12 -29.86 -37.99
N LEU A 39 -37.17 -28.94 -37.83
CA LEU A 39 -37.06 -27.73 -38.62
C LEU A 39 -36.06 -27.91 -39.76
N LYS A 40 -36.53 -27.80 -41.00
CA LYS A 40 -35.70 -27.87 -42.20
C LYS A 40 -35.52 -26.47 -42.75
N ILE A 41 -34.40 -25.83 -42.40
CA ILE A 41 -34.03 -24.46 -42.80
C ILE A 41 -34.29 -24.19 -44.28
N GLU A 42 -33.92 -25.13 -45.16
CA GLU A 42 -34.10 -25.00 -46.60
C GLU A 42 -35.56 -24.82 -47.04
N LYS A 43 -36.50 -25.48 -46.34
CA LYS A 43 -37.93 -25.47 -46.68
C LYS A 43 -38.71 -24.44 -45.87
N ASP A 44 -38.34 -24.26 -44.61
CA ASP A 44 -39.15 -23.54 -43.64
C ASP A 44 -38.77 -22.05 -43.54
N ILE A 45 -37.52 -21.68 -43.86
CA ILE A 45 -37.07 -20.28 -43.85
C ILE A 45 -37.04 -19.73 -45.28
N GLN A 46 -37.98 -18.84 -45.62
CA GLN A 46 -38.07 -18.28 -46.98
C GLN A 46 -37.02 -17.20 -47.26
N LYS A 47 -36.71 -16.35 -46.27
CA LYS A 47 -35.76 -15.24 -46.41
C LYS A 47 -35.06 -14.97 -45.08
N VAL A 48 -33.79 -14.60 -45.15
CA VAL A 48 -33.02 -14.06 -44.02
C VAL A 48 -32.61 -12.66 -44.43
N ASP A 49 -32.94 -11.67 -43.61
CA ASP A 49 -32.47 -10.30 -43.87
C ASP A 49 -30.96 -10.23 -43.58
N PRO A 50 -30.17 -9.74 -44.53
CA PRO A 50 -28.72 -9.80 -44.44
C PRO A 50 -28.22 -8.87 -43.34
N ILE A 51 -27.65 -9.45 -42.29
CA ILE A 51 -26.94 -8.72 -41.23
C ILE A 51 -25.44 -8.87 -41.52
N LYS A 52 -24.74 -7.73 -41.64
CA LYS A 52 -23.29 -7.70 -41.80
C LYS A 52 -22.65 -7.71 -40.42
N LEU A 53 -21.89 -8.76 -40.13
CA LEU A 53 -21.04 -8.86 -38.95
C LEU A 53 -19.60 -8.52 -39.33
N SER A 54 -18.92 -7.74 -38.49
CA SER A 54 -17.48 -7.55 -38.57
C SER A 54 -16.80 -8.49 -37.59
N VAL A 55 -15.88 -9.30 -38.09
CA VAL A 55 -15.09 -10.25 -37.29
C VAL A 55 -13.65 -9.78 -37.33
N SER A 56 -13.10 -9.42 -36.17
CA SER A 56 -11.69 -9.09 -36.02
C SER A 56 -10.89 -10.30 -35.56
N LEU A 57 -9.77 -10.58 -36.23
CA LEU A 57 -8.88 -11.69 -35.92
C LEU A 57 -7.62 -11.16 -35.23
N SER A 58 -7.30 -11.73 -34.08
CA SER A 58 -6.12 -11.36 -33.30
C SER A 58 -5.29 -12.58 -32.98
N ASN A 59 -3.96 -12.43 -33.00
CA ASN A 59 -3.08 -13.46 -32.45
C ASN A 59 -3.36 -13.64 -30.96
N LEU A 60 -3.28 -14.89 -30.51
CA LEU A 60 -3.29 -15.20 -29.08
C LEU A 60 -1.85 -15.18 -28.58
N ILE A 61 -1.57 -14.31 -27.62
CA ILE A 61 -0.27 -14.25 -26.95
C ILE A 61 -0.43 -14.63 -25.48
N THR A 62 0.67 -15.03 -24.85
CA THR A 62 0.72 -15.35 -23.42
C THR A 62 1.80 -14.51 -22.76
N GLU A 63 1.43 -13.75 -21.74
CA GLU A 63 2.33 -12.79 -21.08
C GLU A 63 2.12 -12.78 -19.56
N LYS A 64 3.14 -12.31 -18.84
CA LYS A 64 3.06 -12.07 -17.39
C LYS A 64 2.61 -10.64 -17.14
N ILE A 65 1.45 -10.49 -16.51
CA ILE A 65 0.82 -9.20 -16.26
C ILE A 65 0.99 -8.83 -14.78
N PRO A 66 1.43 -7.60 -14.46
CA PRO A 66 1.60 -7.18 -13.07
C PRO A 66 0.24 -6.96 -12.40
N VAL A 67 0.09 -7.50 -11.19
CA VAL A 67 -1.01 -7.27 -10.27
C VAL A 67 -0.51 -6.39 -9.12
N LEU A 68 -1.01 -5.15 -9.05
CA LEU A 68 -0.64 -4.16 -8.06
C LEU A 68 -1.68 -4.11 -6.94
N PHE A 69 -1.24 -4.37 -5.72
CA PHE A 69 -2.07 -4.28 -4.52
C PHE A 69 -2.06 -2.85 -3.99
N LEU A 70 -3.18 -2.18 -4.17
CA LEU A 70 -3.40 -0.82 -3.69
C LEU A 70 -3.79 -0.83 -2.22
N LYS A 71 -3.72 0.35 -1.58
CA LYS A 71 -4.19 0.54 -0.21
C LYS A 71 -5.62 -0.03 -0.06
N PRO A 72 -5.87 -0.89 0.96
CA PRO A 72 -7.18 -1.44 1.24
C PRO A 72 -8.25 -0.37 1.42
N THR A 73 -9.50 -0.74 1.15
CA THR A 73 -10.69 0.03 1.51
C THR A 73 -11.24 -0.45 2.86
N GLY A 74 -12.20 0.28 3.42
CA GLY A 74 -12.78 -0.06 4.73
C GLY A 74 -11.91 0.39 5.90
N ASN A 75 -12.34 0.04 7.11
CA ASN A 75 -11.63 0.39 8.35
C ASN A 75 -10.92 -0.83 8.92
N ALA A 76 -9.73 -0.63 9.50
CA ALA A 76 -9.07 -1.70 10.23
C ALA A 76 -9.93 -2.13 11.44
N PRO A 77 -9.94 -3.42 11.81
CA PRO A 77 -10.68 -3.90 12.98
C PRO A 77 -10.27 -3.17 14.26
N LYS A 78 -11.22 -3.04 15.20
CA LYS A 78 -11.02 -2.27 16.43
C LYS A 78 -9.77 -2.72 17.20
N GLY A 79 -8.92 -1.75 17.55
CA GLY A 79 -7.65 -2.00 18.26
C GLY A 79 -6.45 -2.26 17.34
N TYR A 80 -6.69 -2.31 16.03
CA TYR A 80 -5.67 -2.47 15.01
C TYR A 80 -5.65 -1.28 14.04
N GLU A 81 -4.47 -1.00 13.51
CA GLU A 81 -4.23 -0.07 12.41
C GLU A 81 -3.60 -0.84 11.26
N LEU A 82 -3.99 -0.49 10.03
CA LEU A 82 -3.30 -1.00 8.84
C LEU A 82 -1.84 -0.54 8.87
N LEU A 83 -0.91 -1.49 8.78
CA LEU A 83 0.51 -1.21 8.62
C LEU A 83 0.89 -1.28 7.14
N ASP A 84 0.64 -2.42 6.48
CA ASP A 84 1.06 -2.61 5.07
C ASP A 84 0.38 -3.78 4.36
N ILE A 85 0.57 -3.86 3.03
CA ILE A 85 0.35 -5.09 2.24
C ILE A 85 1.69 -5.54 1.68
N TRP A 86 1.98 -6.83 1.78
CA TRP A 86 3.17 -7.40 1.15
C TRP A 86 2.87 -8.73 0.46
N PRO A 87 3.43 -9.01 -0.73
CA PRO A 87 4.15 -8.05 -1.58
C PRO A 87 3.20 -7.05 -2.25
N VAL A 88 3.71 -5.87 -2.60
CA VAL A 88 2.94 -4.81 -3.27
C VAL A 88 2.58 -5.16 -4.72
N GLN A 89 3.41 -6.01 -5.34
CA GLN A 89 3.24 -6.45 -6.72
C GLN A 89 3.43 -7.96 -6.81
N LEU A 90 2.56 -8.62 -7.55
CA LEU A 90 2.68 -10.00 -8.02
C LEU A 90 2.49 -10.04 -9.53
N PHE A 91 2.69 -11.20 -10.15
CA PHE A 91 2.38 -11.41 -11.56
C PHE A 91 1.33 -12.49 -11.76
N VAL A 92 0.57 -12.37 -12.84
CA VAL A 92 -0.36 -13.40 -13.30
C VAL A 92 -0.10 -13.70 -14.77
N THR A 93 0.01 -14.97 -15.14
CA THR A 93 0.10 -15.41 -16.52
C THR A 93 -1.26 -15.27 -17.20
N ILE A 94 -1.34 -14.53 -18.31
CA ILE A 94 -2.58 -14.30 -19.06
C ILE A 94 -2.36 -14.67 -20.52
N SER A 95 -3.29 -15.46 -21.07
CA SER A 95 -3.36 -15.81 -22.48
C SER A 95 -4.62 -15.21 -23.12
N GLY A 96 -4.49 -14.49 -24.22
CA GLY A 96 -5.63 -13.87 -24.89
C GLY A 96 -5.24 -13.04 -26.13
N PRO A 97 -6.20 -12.28 -26.69
CA PRO A 97 -5.96 -11.39 -27.82
C PRO A 97 -4.78 -10.44 -27.60
N GLU A 98 -3.90 -10.34 -28.59
CA GLU A 98 -2.66 -9.55 -28.54
C GLU A 98 -2.88 -8.11 -28.06
N GLU A 99 -3.89 -7.42 -28.58
CA GLU A 99 -4.21 -6.04 -28.19
C GLU A 99 -4.58 -5.94 -26.71
N GLU A 100 -5.46 -6.82 -26.22
CA GLU A 100 -5.93 -6.82 -24.83
C GLU A 100 -4.81 -7.20 -23.85
N VAL A 101 -4.00 -8.20 -24.20
CA VAL A 101 -2.87 -8.62 -23.36
C VAL A 101 -1.79 -7.55 -23.31
N ASN A 102 -1.46 -6.91 -24.43
CA ASN A 102 -0.50 -5.80 -24.47
C ASN A 102 -0.99 -4.59 -23.67
N LYS A 103 -2.29 -4.27 -23.75
CA LYS A 103 -2.91 -3.23 -22.94
C LYS A 103 -2.78 -3.54 -21.44
N LEU A 104 -3.11 -4.77 -21.03
CA LEU A 104 -2.95 -5.23 -19.65
C LEU A 104 -1.49 -5.19 -19.19
N LYS A 105 -0.53 -5.48 -20.06
CA LYS A 105 0.90 -5.43 -19.75
C LYS A 105 1.36 -4.01 -19.42
N ILE A 106 0.79 -3.01 -20.09
CA ILE A 106 1.09 -1.59 -19.86
C ILE A 106 0.35 -1.08 -18.61
N THR A 107 -0.94 -1.37 -18.47
CA THR A 107 -1.76 -0.81 -17.38
C THR A 107 -1.60 -1.54 -16.06
N GLY A 108 -1.25 -2.83 -16.12
CA GLY A 108 -1.36 -3.74 -14.99
C GLY A 108 -2.81 -3.97 -14.55
N ILE A 109 -2.96 -4.78 -13.50
CA ILE A 109 -4.21 -5.08 -12.83
C ILE A 109 -4.17 -4.47 -11.43
N LEU A 110 -5.09 -3.57 -11.14
CA LEU A 110 -5.19 -2.93 -9.83
C LEU A 110 -6.13 -3.73 -8.93
N LYS A 111 -5.66 -4.13 -7.75
CA LYS A 111 -6.45 -4.90 -6.79
C LYS A 111 -6.47 -4.20 -5.43
N ARG A 112 -7.65 -4.14 -4.80
CA ARG A 112 -7.88 -3.61 -3.46
C ARG A 112 -8.53 -4.68 -2.61
N PHE A 113 -8.07 -4.83 -1.37
CA PHE A 113 -8.76 -5.62 -0.36
C PHE A 113 -9.70 -4.75 0.46
N ASN A 114 -10.79 -5.32 0.95
CA ASN A 114 -11.66 -4.65 1.91
C ASN A 114 -11.30 -5.11 3.32
N LEU A 115 -10.97 -4.17 4.21
CA LEU A 115 -10.62 -4.49 5.59
C LEU A 115 -11.83 -4.90 6.43
N ASP A 116 -13.04 -4.50 6.02
CA ASP A 116 -14.27 -4.90 6.70
C ASP A 116 -14.54 -6.42 6.58
N ASP A 117 -13.87 -7.09 5.63
CA ASP A 117 -13.93 -8.54 5.44
C ASP A 117 -12.99 -9.31 6.39
N ILE A 118 -12.23 -8.60 7.25
CA ILE A 118 -11.30 -9.18 8.23
C ILE A 118 -11.86 -8.92 9.62
N SER A 119 -12.12 -9.97 10.40
CA SER A 119 -12.71 -9.83 11.73
C SER A 119 -11.68 -9.50 12.81
N GLN A 120 -12.12 -8.88 13.90
CA GLN A 120 -11.26 -8.62 15.04
C GLN A 120 -10.84 -9.93 15.73
N GLU A 121 -11.73 -10.91 15.76
CA GLU A 121 -11.53 -12.23 16.34
C GLU A 121 -10.40 -12.99 15.63
N GLU A 122 -10.35 -12.93 14.29
CA GLU A 122 -9.25 -13.50 13.50
C GLU A 122 -7.91 -12.86 13.85
N LEU A 123 -7.85 -11.52 13.91
CA LEU A 123 -6.62 -10.82 14.28
C LEU A 123 -6.18 -11.11 15.73
N ASN A 124 -7.15 -11.19 16.65
CA ASN A 124 -6.89 -11.55 18.05
C ASN A 124 -6.36 -12.99 18.15
N ALA A 125 -6.95 -13.94 17.42
CA ALA A 125 -6.51 -15.34 17.41
C ALA A 125 -5.09 -15.49 16.85
N ILE A 126 -4.75 -14.77 15.77
CA ILE A 126 -3.39 -14.72 15.23
C ILE A 126 -2.43 -14.14 16.28
N ASN A 127 -2.82 -13.06 16.96
CA ASN A 127 -1.98 -12.43 17.98
C ASN A 127 -1.73 -13.36 19.20
N SER A 128 -2.78 -14.01 19.68
CA SER A 128 -2.75 -14.91 20.85
C SER A 128 -1.97 -16.20 20.58
N SER A 129 -2.15 -16.80 19.40
CA SER A 129 -1.47 -18.05 19.01
C SER A 129 0.05 -17.89 18.90
N MET A 130 0.52 -16.68 18.63
CA MET A 130 1.93 -16.44 18.37
C MET A 130 2.81 -16.25 19.62
N GLN A 131 2.30 -16.36 20.86
CA GLN A 131 3.05 -15.98 22.09
C GLN A 131 3.74 -14.60 21.97
N ARG A 132 3.22 -13.71 21.11
CA ARG A 132 3.90 -12.53 20.58
C ARG A 132 3.47 -11.25 21.28
N GLY A 133 3.32 -11.28 22.60
CA GLY A 133 3.07 -10.08 23.42
C GLY A 133 4.14 -8.97 23.30
N LYS A 134 5.22 -9.19 22.55
CA LYS A 134 6.29 -8.21 22.26
C LYS A 134 6.29 -7.65 20.84
N ASN A 135 5.67 -8.33 19.87
CA ASN A 135 5.62 -7.86 18.49
C ASN A 135 4.21 -7.34 18.23
N ASN A 136 4.04 -6.02 18.30
CA ASN A 136 2.79 -5.30 18.04
C ASN A 136 2.29 -5.40 16.58
N VAL A 137 2.71 -6.42 15.83
CA VAL A 137 2.35 -6.63 14.42
C VAL A 137 1.72 -8.00 14.23
N VAL A 138 0.55 -8.00 13.62
CA VAL A 138 -0.27 -9.15 13.28
C VAL A 138 -0.34 -9.26 11.76
N SER A 139 0.08 -10.39 11.22
CA SER A 139 0.10 -10.63 9.78
C SER A 139 -1.06 -11.53 9.37
N TYR A 140 -2.01 -10.95 8.63
CA TYR A 140 -3.15 -11.65 8.06
C TYR A 140 -2.83 -12.13 6.65
N PHE A 141 -2.56 -13.43 6.49
CA PHE A 141 -2.28 -14.02 5.19
C PHE A 141 -3.56 -14.07 4.35
N ILE A 142 -3.49 -13.53 3.14
CA ILE A 142 -4.65 -13.48 2.25
C ILE A 142 -5.08 -14.91 1.88
N PRO A 143 -6.37 -15.26 2.01
CA PRO A 143 -6.89 -16.56 1.57
C PRO A 143 -6.77 -16.77 0.05
N THR A 144 -6.63 -18.02 -0.39
CA THR A 144 -6.52 -18.36 -1.83
C THR A 144 -7.71 -17.88 -2.64
N SER A 145 -8.92 -17.89 -2.07
CA SER A 145 -10.13 -17.39 -2.72
C SER A 145 -10.01 -15.92 -3.16
N TRP A 146 -9.21 -15.12 -2.46
CA TRP A 146 -9.00 -13.71 -2.77
C TRP A 146 -7.86 -13.47 -3.76
N LYS A 147 -6.99 -14.47 -4.00
CA LYS A 147 -5.83 -14.40 -4.92
C LYS A 147 -6.20 -14.69 -6.37
N LYS A 148 -7.35 -14.14 -6.79
CA LYS A 148 -7.90 -14.28 -8.14
C LYS A 148 -8.10 -12.91 -8.79
N VAL A 149 -7.97 -12.83 -10.10
CA VAL A 149 -8.25 -11.64 -10.91
C VAL A 149 -9.37 -11.95 -11.91
N PHE A 150 -10.31 -11.02 -12.07
CA PHE A 150 -11.37 -11.14 -13.06
C PHE A 150 -11.15 -10.12 -14.17
N ILE A 151 -11.06 -10.61 -15.41
CA ILE A 151 -10.74 -9.80 -16.59
C ILE A 151 -11.73 -10.18 -17.67
N SER A 152 -12.81 -9.39 -17.76
CA SER A 152 -13.96 -9.70 -18.62
C SER A 152 -13.61 -9.77 -20.11
N SER A 153 -12.54 -9.09 -20.57
CA SER A 153 -12.10 -9.16 -21.97
C SER A 153 -11.31 -10.43 -22.30
N ILE A 154 -10.89 -11.21 -21.30
CA ILE A 154 -10.07 -12.42 -21.48
C ILE A 154 -10.82 -13.69 -21.07
N SER A 155 -11.49 -13.67 -19.92
CA SER A 155 -12.10 -14.87 -19.34
C SER A 155 -13.37 -14.53 -18.57
N ASN A 156 -14.38 -15.40 -18.69
CA ASN A 156 -15.61 -15.35 -17.91
C ASN A 156 -15.45 -15.93 -16.50
N ILE A 157 -14.29 -16.50 -16.18
CA ILE A 157 -13.96 -17.11 -14.89
C ILE A 157 -12.73 -16.40 -14.31
N PRO A 158 -12.68 -16.14 -12.98
CA PRO A 158 -11.50 -15.57 -12.35
C PRO A 158 -10.24 -16.44 -12.52
N ILE A 159 -9.12 -15.79 -12.82
CA ILE A 159 -7.82 -16.41 -13.04
C ILE A 159 -7.02 -16.34 -11.73
N ASP A 160 -6.39 -17.44 -11.32
CA ASP A 160 -5.54 -17.48 -10.13
C ASP A 160 -4.21 -16.74 -10.37
N ILE A 161 -3.73 -16.02 -9.36
CA ILE A 161 -2.41 -15.39 -9.39
C ILE A 161 -1.35 -16.49 -9.18
N ASP A 162 -0.64 -16.85 -10.24
CA ASP A 162 0.32 -17.95 -10.31
C ASP A 162 1.76 -17.57 -9.94
N ASP A 163 1.95 -16.40 -9.30
CA ASP A 163 3.26 -15.96 -8.80
C ASP A 163 3.74 -16.84 -7.63
N PRO A 164 5.01 -17.31 -7.63
CA PRO A 164 5.59 -18.03 -6.49
C PRO A 164 5.49 -17.27 -5.16
N ASN A 165 5.50 -15.93 -5.19
CA ASN A 165 5.39 -15.08 -4.01
C ASN A 165 3.94 -14.88 -3.55
N ALA A 166 2.93 -15.39 -4.27
CA ALA A 166 1.52 -15.25 -3.90
C ALA A 166 1.21 -15.88 -2.52
N ASN A 167 1.98 -16.89 -2.11
CA ASN A 167 1.87 -17.48 -0.77
C ASN A 167 2.28 -16.53 0.37
N SER A 168 3.14 -15.55 0.07
CA SER A 168 3.59 -14.53 1.03
C SER A 168 2.64 -13.33 1.11
N LEU A 169 1.60 -13.28 0.27
CA LEU A 169 0.63 -12.20 0.21
C LEU A 169 -0.17 -12.10 1.51
N ARG A 170 -0.04 -10.95 2.18
CA ARG A 170 -0.64 -10.68 3.48
C ARG A 170 -0.93 -9.19 3.67
N ILE A 171 -1.79 -8.90 4.63
CA ILE A 171 -1.99 -7.58 5.20
C ILE A 171 -1.39 -7.59 6.60
N ASP A 172 -0.47 -6.68 6.86
CA ASP A 172 0.10 -6.49 8.19
C ASP A 172 -0.70 -5.41 8.92
N PHE A 173 -1.13 -5.75 10.12
CA PHE A 173 -1.79 -4.87 11.07
C PHE A 173 -0.85 -4.59 12.23
N LYS A 174 -0.97 -3.40 12.82
CA LYS A 174 -0.31 -3.08 14.07
C LYS A 174 -1.33 -2.84 15.17
N LYS A 175 -1.00 -3.21 16.40
CA LYS A 175 -1.84 -2.87 17.55
C LYS A 175 -1.66 -1.39 17.90
N ASN A 176 -2.75 -0.73 18.29
CA ASN A 176 -2.75 0.69 18.66
C ASN A 176 -2.15 0.90 20.06
N ASP A 177 -0.87 0.59 20.20
CA ASP A 177 -0.13 0.74 21.43
C ASP A 177 0.64 2.07 21.43
N PHE A 178 0.58 2.76 22.57
CA PHE A 178 1.33 3.98 22.84
C PHE A 178 2.60 3.62 23.60
N LEU A 179 3.74 3.70 22.92
CA LEU A 179 5.03 3.35 23.50
C LEU A 179 5.78 4.62 23.91
N PRO A 180 6.23 4.74 25.17
CA PRO A 180 7.03 5.87 25.60
C PRO A 180 8.43 5.80 24.97
N LEU A 181 8.94 6.93 24.48
CA LEU A 181 10.33 7.03 23.99
C LEU A 181 11.36 6.88 25.12
N LYS A 182 10.96 7.19 26.37
CA LYS A 182 11.78 7.14 27.59
C LYS A 182 13.07 7.99 27.52
N VAL A 183 13.12 8.96 26.61
CA VAL A 183 14.22 9.92 26.45
C VAL A 183 13.65 11.32 26.19
N ASN A 184 14.40 12.35 26.58
CA ASN A 184 14.09 13.72 26.19
C ASN A 184 14.66 13.99 24.81
N ILE A 185 13.88 14.60 23.92
CA ILE A 185 14.28 14.82 22.53
C ILE A 185 15.13 16.09 22.45
N PRO A 186 16.36 16.03 21.90
CA PRO A 186 17.20 17.21 21.69
C PRO A 186 16.57 18.16 20.68
N ILE A 187 16.82 19.45 20.87
CA ILE A 187 16.36 20.54 20.00
C ILE A 187 17.57 21.16 19.33
N VAL A 188 17.54 21.22 18.00
CA VAL A 188 18.63 21.67 17.14
C VAL A 188 18.15 22.81 16.24
N LEU A 189 18.97 23.85 16.12
CA LEU A 189 18.69 24.98 15.23
C LEU A 189 19.48 24.82 13.93
N TYR A 190 18.79 24.89 12.81
CA TYR A 190 19.41 25.00 11.49
C TYR A 190 19.38 26.45 11.02
N PHE A 191 20.55 26.94 10.59
CA PHE A 191 20.72 28.30 10.09
C PHE A 191 21.02 28.27 8.58
N PRO A 192 20.02 28.53 7.72
CA PRO A 192 20.23 28.74 6.29
C PRO A 192 21.25 29.86 6.03
N SER A 193 22.05 29.72 4.97
CA SER A 193 23.07 30.72 4.62
C SER A 193 22.50 32.12 4.38
N SER A 194 21.23 32.22 3.96
CA SER A 194 20.53 33.48 3.73
C SER A 194 20.33 34.31 4.99
N VAL A 195 20.26 33.69 6.18
CA VAL A 195 19.96 34.39 7.44
C VAL A 195 21.17 34.58 8.35
N LEU A 196 22.33 33.99 8.01
CA LEU A 196 23.52 33.97 8.87
C LEU A 196 24.06 35.34 9.29
N SER A 197 23.87 36.36 8.45
CA SER A 197 24.26 37.74 8.74
C SER A 197 23.46 38.35 9.90
N LYS A 198 22.23 37.87 10.12
CA LYS A 198 21.29 38.38 11.13
C LYS A 198 21.16 37.40 12.31
N TYR A 199 20.97 36.12 12.02
CA TYR A 199 20.77 35.06 13.01
C TYR A 199 21.83 33.97 12.84
N ASN A 200 22.53 33.64 13.90
CA ASN A 200 23.57 32.62 13.92
C ASN A 200 23.68 31.97 15.31
N PRO A 201 24.44 30.87 15.45
CA PRO A 201 24.59 30.17 16.72
C PRO A 201 25.17 31.01 17.87
N GLN A 202 25.81 32.14 17.58
CA GLN A 202 26.41 33.01 18.62
C GLN A 202 25.41 34.04 19.16
N ASN A 203 24.43 34.46 18.35
CA ASN A 203 23.49 35.52 18.72
C ASN A 203 22.04 35.07 18.87
N THR A 204 21.74 33.81 18.53
CA THR A 204 20.39 33.22 18.62
C THR A 204 20.39 32.12 19.67
N VAL A 205 19.52 32.24 20.68
CA VAL A 205 19.47 31.32 21.82
C VAL A 205 18.07 30.73 22.00
N ILE A 206 17.99 29.51 22.53
CA ILE A 206 16.70 28.91 22.90
C ILE A 206 16.35 29.35 24.32
N LYS A 207 15.16 29.93 24.48
CA LYS A 207 14.66 30.34 25.78
C LYS A 207 14.34 29.12 26.63
N LEU A 208 14.86 29.13 27.86
CA LEU A 208 14.58 28.08 28.85
C LEU A 208 13.26 28.36 29.57
N ASP A 209 12.47 27.31 29.77
CA ASP A 209 11.19 27.35 30.46
C ASP A 209 10.80 25.95 30.97
N GLU A 210 9.53 25.75 31.33
CA GLU A 210 9.02 24.43 31.75
C GLU A 210 9.02 23.38 30.61
N ASN A 211 9.02 23.82 29.36
CA ASN A 211 8.97 22.98 28.16
C ASN A 211 10.37 22.65 27.64
N VAL A 212 11.37 23.48 27.93
CA VAL A 212 12.74 23.35 27.42
C VAL A 212 13.75 23.42 28.56
N ILE A 213 14.57 22.38 28.68
CA ILE A 213 15.68 22.33 29.64
C ILE A 213 17.03 22.33 28.91
N SER A 214 18.05 22.88 29.55
CA SER A 214 19.44 22.74 29.11
C SER A 214 20.16 21.68 29.93
N LYS A 215 20.87 20.77 29.25
CA LYS A 215 21.74 19.77 29.87
C LYS A 215 22.99 19.61 29.01
N ASN A 216 24.17 19.73 29.63
CA ASN A 216 25.46 19.56 28.95
C ASN A 216 25.62 20.43 27.68
N GLY A 217 25.11 21.66 27.70
CA GLY A 217 25.21 22.59 26.57
C GLY A 217 24.23 22.31 25.42
N MET A 218 23.31 21.36 25.59
CA MET A 218 22.24 21.05 24.63
C MET A 218 20.87 21.37 25.22
N TYR A 219 19.93 21.74 24.34
CA TYR A 219 18.54 21.98 24.70
C TYR A 219 17.70 20.74 24.43
N PHE A 220 16.78 20.43 25.34
CA PHE A 220 15.91 19.26 25.24
C PHE A 220 14.47 19.64 25.53
N LEU A 221 13.55 19.01 24.83
CA LEU A 221 12.13 19.08 25.14
C LEU A 221 11.86 18.31 26.45
N ASN A 222 11.37 19.03 27.45
CA ASN A 222 11.07 18.52 28.79
C ASN A 222 9.64 18.00 28.90
N LYS A 223 9.28 17.06 28.03
CA LYS A 223 7.96 16.41 28.01
C LYS A 223 8.12 14.91 27.86
N LYS A 224 7.19 14.15 28.44
CA LYS A 224 7.08 12.72 28.18
C LYS A 224 6.48 12.54 26.79
N ILE A 225 7.25 11.93 25.90
CA ILE A 225 6.84 11.70 24.51
C ILE A 225 6.56 10.22 24.29
N TYR A 226 5.51 9.96 23.53
CA TYR A 226 5.04 8.65 23.12
C TYR A 226 5.04 8.57 21.60
N ALA A 227 5.32 7.40 21.06
CA ALA A 227 5.04 7.07 19.67
C ALA A 227 3.83 6.14 19.61
N GLN A 228 2.99 6.35 18.60
CA GLN A 228 1.87 5.46 18.31
C GLN A 228 2.22 4.58 17.10
N GLY A 229 1.85 3.31 17.18
CA GLY A 229 1.90 2.44 16.01
C GLY A 229 3.33 2.09 15.57
N VAL A 230 4.21 1.94 16.55
CA VAL A 230 5.57 1.40 16.42
C VAL A 230 5.73 0.24 17.42
N ASN A 231 6.77 -0.58 17.27
CA ASN A 231 7.11 -1.60 18.26
C ASN A 231 8.28 -1.15 19.16
N GLU A 232 8.49 -1.86 20.27
CA GLU A 232 9.55 -1.53 21.23
C GLU A 232 10.93 -1.55 20.55
N LYS A 233 11.18 -2.54 19.68
CA LYS A 233 12.43 -2.64 18.92
C LYS A 233 12.70 -1.40 18.06
N PHE A 234 11.68 -0.86 17.38
CA PHE A 234 11.83 0.39 16.63
C PHE A 234 12.22 1.55 17.56
N ILE A 235 11.52 1.72 18.69
CA ILE A 235 11.85 2.75 19.68
C ILE A 235 13.29 2.62 20.19
N ASP A 236 13.72 1.41 20.54
CA ASP A 236 15.07 1.18 21.04
C ASP A 236 16.16 1.53 20.02
N ILE A 237 15.86 1.39 18.73
CA ILE A 237 16.78 1.77 17.64
C ILE A 237 16.81 3.29 17.46
N ILE A 238 15.65 3.96 17.48
CA ILE A 238 15.55 5.37 17.10
C ILE A 238 15.71 6.37 18.26
N LYS A 239 15.48 5.96 19.51
CA LYS A 239 15.35 6.89 20.66
C LYS A 239 16.57 7.80 20.85
N ASP A 240 17.77 7.31 20.59
CA ASP A 240 19.01 8.09 20.74
C ASP A 240 19.42 8.83 19.45
N HIS A 241 18.62 8.74 18.39
CA HIS A 241 18.90 9.29 17.07
C HIS A 241 17.72 10.09 16.51
N VAL A 242 16.89 10.65 17.39
CA VAL A 242 15.75 11.50 17.03
C VAL A 242 15.96 12.89 17.61
N GLU A 243 15.66 13.93 16.84
CA GLU A 243 15.82 15.34 17.23
C GLU A 243 14.71 16.22 16.67
N ILE A 244 14.43 17.34 17.33
CA ILE A 244 13.56 18.41 16.81
C ILE A 244 14.46 19.40 16.10
N LEU A 245 14.32 19.49 14.78
CA LEU A 245 15.05 20.45 13.95
C LEU A 245 14.17 21.67 13.71
N ILE A 246 14.66 22.85 14.07
CA ILE A 246 13.99 24.14 13.85
C ILE A 246 14.74 24.88 12.75
N CYS A 247 14.04 25.24 11.68
CA CYS A 247 14.61 26.03 10.60
C CYS A 247 14.50 27.53 10.95
N ILE A 248 15.65 28.19 11.09
CA ILE A 248 15.68 29.62 11.35
C ILE A 248 15.44 30.37 10.05
N GLU A 249 14.41 31.21 10.04
CA GLU A 249 14.03 32.02 8.88
C GLU A 249 13.75 33.45 9.33
N ASP A 250 13.99 34.41 8.44
CA ASP A 250 13.66 35.81 8.69
C ASP A 250 12.17 36.07 8.42
N LYS A 251 11.31 35.54 9.30
CA LYS A 251 9.89 35.81 9.30
C LYS A 251 9.58 37.04 10.16
N ASN A 252 8.44 37.70 9.90
CA ASN A 252 7.99 38.82 10.72
C ASN A 252 7.90 38.39 12.20
N ASN A 253 8.25 39.30 13.13
CA ASN A 253 8.15 39.08 14.58
C ASN A 253 6.71 38.68 14.97
N ASN A 254 6.42 37.37 14.98
CA ASN A 254 5.24 36.65 15.49
C ASN A 254 4.84 35.44 14.65
N GLU A 255 5.37 35.30 13.43
CA GLU A 255 5.09 34.14 12.59
C GLU A 255 5.80 32.89 13.14
N PRO A 256 5.13 31.71 13.11
CA PRO A 256 5.75 30.48 13.57
C PRO A 256 6.85 30.02 12.62
N LEU A 257 7.97 29.59 13.21
CA LEU A 257 9.04 28.88 12.51
C LEU A 257 8.62 27.46 12.20
N ASP A 258 9.12 26.97 11.06
CA ASP A 258 8.93 25.58 10.66
C ASP A 258 9.88 24.67 11.45
N TRP A 259 9.36 23.52 11.85
CA TRP A 259 10.13 22.49 12.51
C TRP A 259 9.72 21.11 12.02
N ASN A 260 10.64 20.16 12.12
CA ASN A 260 10.37 18.77 11.81
C ASN A 260 11.05 17.85 12.80
N LEU A 261 10.47 16.65 12.94
CA LEU A 261 11.17 15.55 13.58
C LEU A 261 12.25 15.05 12.61
N ASN A 262 13.49 15.05 13.05
CA ASN A 262 14.62 14.57 12.25
C ASN A 262 15.19 13.28 12.86
N TYR A 263 15.71 12.41 11.99
CA TYR A 263 16.37 11.17 12.37
C TYR A 263 17.82 11.23 11.95
N VAL A 264 18.73 11.12 12.91
CA VAL A 264 20.17 11.19 12.66
C VAL A 264 20.63 9.90 11.97
N ASN A 265 21.14 10.04 10.75
CA ASN A 265 21.62 8.93 9.91
C ASN A 265 20.58 7.80 9.70
N PRO A 266 19.47 8.09 8.99
CA PRO A 266 18.37 7.15 8.82
C PRO A 266 18.77 5.86 8.09
N LYS A 267 19.80 5.92 7.23
CA LYS A 267 20.33 4.73 6.54
C LYS A 267 20.96 3.73 7.52
N LYS A 268 21.77 4.22 8.47
CA LYS A 268 22.38 3.36 9.50
C LYS A 268 21.31 2.76 10.42
N LEU A 269 20.30 3.55 10.79
CA LEU A 269 19.17 3.06 11.59
C LEU A 269 18.36 1.99 10.85
N GLN A 270 18.14 2.17 9.55
CA GLN A 270 17.47 1.17 8.71
C GLN A 270 18.25 -0.15 8.70
N THR A 271 19.56 -0.11 8.44
CA THR A 271 20.41 -1.31 8.45
C THR A 271 20.33 -2.02 9.79
N ARG A 272 20.46 -1.28 10.90
CA ARG A 272 20.36 -1.84 12.26
C ARG A 272 18.98 -2.48 12.51
N PHE A 273 17.91 -1.82 12.09
CA PHE A 273 16.54 -2.36 12.19
C PHE A 273 16.37 -3.67 11.44
N VAL A 274 16.88 -3.74 10.20
CA VAL A 274 16.83 -4.96 9.38
C VAL A 274 17.60 -6.08 10.06
N GLU A 275 18.85 -5.84 10.45
CA GLU A 275 19.71 -6.84 11.08
C GLU A 275 19.13 -7.36 12.40
N GLU A 276 18.70 -6.47 13.30
CA GLU A 276 18.13 -6.87 14.60
C GLU A 276 16.79 -7.57 14.44
N THR A 277 16.01 -7.25 13.40
CA THR A 277 14.72 -7.91 13.14
C THR A 277 14.91 -9.27 12.47
N LEU A 278 15.91 -9.45 11.61
CA LEU A 278 16.26 -10.75 11.00
C LEU A 278 16.87 -11.72 12.01
N LYS A 279 17.69 -11.22 12.95
CA LYS A 279 18.26 -12.01 14.05
C LYS A 279 17.19 -12.50 15.04
N ASP A 280 15.99 -11.91 15.00
CA ASP A 280 14.89 -12.27 15.87
C ASP A 280 14.26 -13.60 15.43
N THR A 281 14.69 -14.68 16.08
CA THR A 281 14.25 -16.05 15.80
C THR A 281 12.75 -16.28 16.07
N THR A 282 12.05 -15.32 16.68
CA THR A 282 10.60 -15.39 16.92
C THR A 282 9.76 -15.02 15.69
N ASN A 283 10.38 -14.48 14.64
CA ASN A 283 9.66 -13.99 13.47
C ASN A 283 9.52 -15.07 12.38
N ASP A 284 8.63 -16.05 12.61
CA ASP A 284 8.40 -17.18 11.67
C ASP A 284 7.91 -16.74 10.28
N ILE A 285 7.43 -15.51 10.16
CA ILE A 285 7.00 -14.94 8.89
C ILE A 285 8.23 -14.65 8.02
N LEU A 286 9.28 -14.04 8.58
CA LEU A 286 10.54 -13.81 7.88
C LEU A 286 11.23 -15.13 7.52
N LYS A 287 11.11 -16.16 8.36
CA LYS A 287 11.67 -17.50 8.04
C LYS A 287 11.03 -18.16 6.83
N LYS A 288 9.76 -17.82 6.52
CA LYS A 288 9.03 -18.36 5.37
C LYS A 288 9.28 -17.57 4.08
N MET A 289 9.99 -16.44 4.16
CA MET A 289 10.32 -15.62 3.00
C MET A 289 11.76 -15.85 2.55
N PRO A 290 12.05 -15.71 1.25
CA PRO A 290 13.42 -15.56 0.77
C PRO A 290 14.12 -14.41 1.51
N LEU A 291 15.44 -14.55 1.74
CA LEU A 291 16.21 -13.57 2.51
C LEU A 291 16.15 -12.17 1.88
N ASP A 292 16.33 -12.09 0.56
CA ASP A 292 16.31 -10.82 -0.18
C ASP A 292 14.95 -10.11 -0.07
N SER A 293 13.85 -10.88 -0.18
CA SER A 293 12.50 -10.36 0.00
C SER A 293 12.23 -9.91 1.43
N SER A 294 12.79 -10.63 2.41
CA SER A 294 12.67 -10.28 3.83
C SER A 294 13.40 -8.97 4.15
N GLU A 295 14.61 -8.79 3.61
CA GLU A 295 15.37 -7.55 3.75
C GLU A 295 14.63 -6.35 3.15
N GLU A 296 14.16 -6.46 1.90
CA GLU A 296 13.49 -5.33 1.25
C GLU A 296 12.18 -4.98 1.94
N TYR A 297 11.42 -5.98 2.39
CA TYR A 297 10.23 -5.78 3.24
C TYR A 297 10.57 -4.99 4.51
N LEU A 298 11.64 -5.37 5.23
CA LEU A 298 12.04 -4.68 6.46
C LEU A 298 12.57 -3.27 6.18
N LYS A 299 13.27 -3.06 5.07
CA LYS A 299 13.73 -1.73 4.62
C LYS A 299 12.53 -0.82 4.34
N ASP A 300 11.55 -1.30 3.59
CA ASP A 300 10.33 -0.55 3.27
C ASP A 300 9.51 -0.24 4.54
N ARG A 301 9.34 -1.23 5.40
CA ARG A 301 8.68 -1.06 6.69
C ARG A 301 9.36 0.01 7.54
N PHE A 302 10.70 0.01 7.63
CA PHE A 302 11.43 1.05 8.35
C PHE A 302 11.19 2.45 7.76
N ARG A 303 11.21 2.58 6.42
CA ARG A 303 10.94 3.86 5.74
C ARG A 303 9.55 4.38 6.08
N LYS A 304 8.53 3.49 6.04
CA LYS A 304 7.15 3.82 6.42
C LYS A 304 7.05 4.25 7.88
N LEU A 305 7.66 3.49 8.80
CA LEU A 305 7.67 3.85 10.22
C LEU A 305 8.30 5.23 10.45
N VAL A 306 9.45 5.52 9.85
CA VAL A 306 10.10 6.84 9.97
C VAL A 306 9.24 7.97 9.39
N LYS A 307 8.67 7.76 8.21
CA LYS A 307 7.87 8.76 7.49
C LYS A 307 6.56 9.08 8.21
N ASP A 308 5.88 8.07 8.72
CA ASP A 308 4.55 8.19 9.30
C ASP A 308 4.58 8.30 10.84
N ASN A 309 5.77 8.33 11.45
CA ASN A 309 5.89 8.43 12.90
C ASN A 309 5.42 9.82 13.37
N ILE A 310 4.33 9.82 14.12
CA ILE A 310 3.82 10.99 14.81
C ILE A 310 4.07 10.79 16.31
N LEU A 311 4.62 11.81 16.94
CA LEU A 311 4.86 11.83 18.38
C LEU A 311 3.65 12.40 19.11
N PHE A 312 3.43 11.92 20.33
CA PHE A 312 2.28 12.22 21.17
C PHE A 312 2.72 12.58 22.59
N LEU A 313 1.95 13.45 23.23
CA LEU A 313 2.09 13.80 24.64
C LEU A 313 1.22 12.89 25.52
N SER A 314 0.08 12.44 24.97
CA SER A 314 -0.85 11.52 25.61
C SER A 314 -1.70 10.79 24.54
N LYS A 315 -2.54 9.85 24.96
CA LYS A 315 -3.31 8.91 24.10
C LYS A 315 -4.13 9.58 22.98
N ASN A 316 -4.45 10.88 23.09
CA ASN A 316 -5.20 11.63 22.07
C ASN A 316 -4.57 12.98 21.72
N GLN A 317 -3.33 13.24 22.17
CA GLN A 317 -2.72 14.55 22.02
C GLN A 317 -1.41 14.44 21.24
N LYS A 318 -1.45 14.83 19.96
CA LYS A 318 -0.26 14.90 19.11
C LYS A 318 0.70 15.97 19.65
N LEU A 319 1.99 15.73 19.50
CA LEU A 319 3.01 16.74 19.75
C LEU A 319 2.90 17.81 18.65
N LYS A 320 2.40 18.99 19.03
CA LYS A 320 2.37 20.19 18.19
C LYS A 320 3.11 21.30 18.93
N LEU A 321 4.15 21.84 18.30
CA LEU A 321 4.94 22.94 18.83
C LEU A 321 4.69 24.19 17.99
N ILE A 322 4.45 25.32 18.66
CA ILE A 322 4.48 26.65 18.08
C ILE A 322 5.79 27.28 18.51
N ILE A 323 6.65 27.53 17.52
CA ILE A 323 8.01 28.01 17.73
C ILE A 323 8.11 29.41 17.13
N LYS A 324 8.57 30.39 17.91
CA LYS A 324 8.69 31.78 17.47
C LYS A 324 10.08 32.31 17.75
N LEU A 325 10.58 33.16 16.85
CA LEU A 325 11.80 33.93 17.04
C LEU A 325 11.42 35.36 17.46
N ILE A 326 11.76 35.73 18.70
CA ILE A 326 11.46 37.07 19.26
C ILE A 326 12.74 37.60 19.88
N ASN A 327 13.23 38.75 19.39
CA ASN A 327 14.46 39.38 19.90
C ASN A 327 15.67 38.42 19.96
N ASN A 328 15.85 37.60 18.92
CA ASN A 328 16.87 36.56 18.82
C ASN A 328 16.73 35.39 19.83
N GLU A 329 15.61 35.31 20.55
CA GLU A 329 15.27 34.17 21.39
C GLU A 329 14.24 33.28 20.69
N ILE A 330 14.52 31.98 20.67
CA ILE A 330 13.59 30.95 20.22
C ILE A 330 12.71 30.56 21.40
N ILE A 331 11.41 30.85 21.27
CA ILE A 331 10.38 30.49 22.25
C ILE A 331 9.59 29.31 21.71
N ILE A 332 9.55 28.22 22.49
CA ILE A 332 8.87 26.98 22.12
C ILE A 332 7.67 26.81 23.03
N THR A 333 6.47 26.84 22.45
CA THR A 333 5.22 26.66 23.16
C THR A 333 4.46 25.46 22.61
N GLN A 334 3.66 24.83 23.45
CA GLN A 334 2.82 23.73 23.03
C GLN A 334 1.49 24.27 22.48
N ASP A 335 1.09 23.76 21.32
CA ASP A 335 -0.25 24.01 20.81
C ASP A 335 -1.24 23.03 21.48
N ASN A 336 -2.21 23.57 22.20
CA ASN A 336 -3.23 22.79 22.90
C ASN A 336 -4.51 22.57 22.07
N SER A 337 -4.49 22.90 20.77
CA SER A 337 -5.63 22.78 19.86
C SER A 337 -5.84 21.40 19.22
#